data_AF-A0A820AFE9-F1
#
_entry.id   AF-A0A820AFE9-F1
#
_cell.length_a   1.000
_cell.length_b   1.000
_cell.length_c   1.000
_cell.angle_alpha   90.00
_cell.angle_beta   90.00
_cell.angle_gamma   90.00
#
_symmetry.space_group_name_H-M   'P 1'
#
loop_
_entity.id
_entity.type
_entity.pdbx_description
1 polymer ?
#
loop_
_entity_poly.entity_id
_entity_poly.type
_entity_poly.pdbx_seq_one_letter_code
_entity_poly.pdbx_strand_id
1 'polypeptide(L)'
;SEVLVICSSSTKLCDIVIKAAGKQVEEELNGKDRTKNMIETSVGNLKQAKRLLFLPWTPPSKLVTNQDIDALRQSISTFIQQAIQYTIQGKFKSIAFPAIGCGGFGISADIIATIMIDTVREQFIANPTIQLMITFVVQQSNVFDVFNAKLKNTSTATTTASDSHSPSLSYLSNQEKFNINLVTCNSNIDIAKKLLATMENILTSSFSS
;
A
#
# COMPACT_ATOMS: atom_id res chain seq x y z
N SER A 1 3.57 8.25 7.29
CA SER A 1 4.67 7.43 6.74
C SER A 1 5.76 8.30 6.16
N GLU A 2 7.01 7.83 6.15
CA GLU A 2 8.17 8.56 5.62
C GLU A 2 8.25 8.50 4.09
N VAL A 3 7.86 7.36 3.51
CA VAL A 3 7.71 7.21 2.06
C VAL A 3 6.22 7.15 1.73
N LEU A 4 5.77 8.00 0.80
CA LEU A 4 4.42 7.93 0.23
C LEU A 4 4.51 7.36 -1.17
N VAL A 5 3.82 6.24 -1.43
CA VAL A 5 3.74 5.66 -2.77
C VAL A 5 2.58 6.28 -3.53
N ILE A 6 2.82 6.68 -4.76
CA ILE A 6 1.83 7.21 -5.69
C ILE A 6 1.81 6.29 -6.90
N CYS A 7 0.64 5.72 -7.21
CA CYS A 7 0.44 5.03 -8.48
C CYS A 7 0.47 6.07 -9.61
N SER A 8 1.58 6.17 -10.33
CA SER A 8 1.81 7.23 -11.31
C SER A 8 0.92 7.11 -12.56
N SER A 9 0.36 5.93 -12.80
CA SER A 9 -0.66 5.69 -13.83
C SER A 9 -2.02 6.31 -13.48
N SER A 10 -2.26 6.67 -12.22
CA SER A 10 -3.49 7.36 -11.80
C SER A 10 -3.32 8.86 -11.94
N THR A 11 -3.78 9.43 -13.06
CA THR A 11 -3.74 10.88 -13.31
C THR A 11 -4.40 11.67 -12.16
N LYS A 12 -5.58 11.22 -11.73
CA LYS A 12 -6.31 11.84 -10.60
C LYS A 12 -5.47 11.88 -9.32
N LEU A 13 -4.84 10.77 -8.94
CA LEU A 13 -4.03 10.72 -7.73
C LEU A 13 -2.77 11.58 -7.87
N CYS A 14 -2.10 11.51 -9.01
CA CYS A 14 -0.94 12.34 -9.33
C CYS A 14 -1.26 13.82 -9.22
N ASP A 15 -2.33 14.29 -9.88
CA ASP A 15 -2.69 15.71 -9.91
C ASP A 15 -2.97 16.25 -8.51
N ILE A 16 -3.67 15.46 -7.68
CA ILE A 16 -3.97 15.82 -6.29
C ILE A 16 -2.67 15.92 -5.47
N VAL A 17 -1.79 14.93 -5.56
CA VAL A 17 -0.54 14.91 -4.78
C VAL A 17 0.42 16.02 -5.24
N ILE A 18 0.57 16.22 -6.55
CA ILE A 18 1.45 17.25 -7.12
C ILE A 18 0.96 18.64 -6.74
N LYS A 19 -0.35 18.89 -6.87
CA LYS A 19 -0.96 20.15 -6.43
C LYS A 19 -0.74 20.41 -4.95
N ALA A 20 -0.86 19.37 -4.12
CA ALA A 20 -0.63 19.49 -2.68
C ALA A 20 0.85 19.73 -2.35
N ALA A 21 1.77 19.05 -3.04
CA ALA A 21 3.21 19.19 -2.84
C ALA A 21 3.77 20.51 -3.38
N GLY A 22 3.07 21.12 -4.34
CA GLY A 22 3.40 22.42 -4.90
C GLY A 22 4.44 22.36 -6.02
N LYS A 23 4.81 23.56 -6.49
CA LYS A 23 5.57 23.78 -7.72
C LYS A 23 6.91 23.04 -7.79
N GLN A 24 7.59 22.87 -6.65
CA GLN A 24 8.86 22.14 -6.59
C GLN A 24 8.72 20.71 -7.11
N VAL A 25 7.71 19.97 -6.64
CA VAL A 25 7.49 18.58 -7.07
C VAL A 25 6.99 18.53 -8.52
N GLU A 26 6.19 19.50 -8.93
CA GLU A 26 5.77 19.63 -10.34
C GLU A 26 6.97 19.79 -11.28
N GLU A 27 7.91 20.67 -10.93
CA GLU A 27 9.15 20.88 -11.69
C GLU A 27 10.04 19.64 -11.72
N GLU A 28 10.18 18.92 -10.59
CA GLU A 28 10.93 17.65 -10.53
C GLU A 28 10.34 16.54 -11.41
N LEU A 29 9.04 16.60 -11.71
CA LEU A 29 8.35 15.63 -12.56
C LEU A 29 8.28 16.05 -14.03
N ASN A 30 8.55 17.32 -14.34
CA ASN A 30 8.45 17.84 -15.68
C ASN A 30 9.42 17.11 -16.64
N GLY A 31 8.92 16.69 -17.80
CA GLY A 31 9.69 15.94 -18.79
C GLY A 31 10.02 14.48 -18.43
N LYS A 32 9.61 13.97 -17.27
CA LYS A 32 9.84 12.56 -16.90
C LYS A 32 8.69 11.65 -17.36
N ASP A 33 9.03 10.51 -17.95
CA ASP A 33 8.04 9.46 -18.27
C ASP A 33 7.68 8.65 -17.02
N ARG A 34 6.64 9.13 -16.33
CA ARG A 34 6.10 8.51 -15.11
C ARG A 34 5.34 7.22 -15.36
N THR A 35 5.06 6.86 -16.62
CA THR A 35 4.29 5.64 -16.95
C THR A 35 5.17 4.39 -17.06
N LYS A 36 6.49 4.58 -17.17
CA LYS A 36 7.46 3.49 -17.34
C LYS A 36 8.46 3.39 -16.20
N ASN A 37 8.79 4.50 -15.57
CA ASN A 37 9.86 4.57 -14.59
C ASN A 37 9.32 4.88 -13.19
N MET A 38 9.90 4.21 -12.20
CA MET A 38 9.82 4.66 -10.82
C MET A 38 10.54 6.00 -10.69
N ILE A 39 9.87 7.01 -10.13
CA ILE A 39 10.43 8.34 -9.93
C ILE A 39 10.30 8.72 -8.47
N GLU A 40 11.45 8.99 -7.85
CA GLU A 40 11.53 9.64 -6.54
C GLU A 40 11.49 11.16 -6.74
N THR A 41 10.79 11.84 -5.84
CA THR A 41 10.87 13.30 -5.69
C THR A 41 11.05 13.70 -4.23
N SER A 42 11.43 14.95 -4.03
CA SER A 42 11.23 15.62 -2.76
C SER A 42 9.73 15.71 -2.41
N VAL A 43 9.43 16.20 -1.21
CA VAL A 43 8.06 16.27 -0.70
C VAL A 43 7.40 17.64 -0.89
N GLY A 44 8.16 18.66 -1.29
CA GLY A 44 7.69 20.04 -1.36
C GLY A 44 6.97 20.48 -0.08
N ASN A 45 5.71 20.88 -0.20
CA ASN A 45 4.86 21.30 0.92
C ASN A 45 4.40 20.14 1.82
N LEU A 46 4.60 18.88 1.44
CA LEU A 46 4.22 17.67 2.20
C LEU A 46 5.31 17.30 3.23
N LYS A 47 5.75 18.28 4.03
CA LYS A 47 6.93 18.20 4.91
C LYS A 47 6.90 17.09 5.96
N GLN A 48 5.74 16.49 6.17
CA GLN A 48 5.57 15.41 7.11
C GLN A 48 6.17 14.10 6.55
N ALA A 49 6.13 13.89 5.23
CA ALA A 49 6.83 12.79 4.58
C ALA A 49 8.31 13.16 4.34
N LYS A 50 9.13 12.16 4.00
CA LYS A 50 10.52 12.35 3.57
C LYS A 50 10.69 12.18 2.07
N ARG A 51 9.88 11.33 1.43
CA ARG A 51 9.94 11.04 -0.01
C ARG A 51 8.55 10.79 -0.60
N LEU A 52 8.37 11.24 -1.83
CA LEU A 52 7.27 10.79 -2.70
C LEU A 52 7.85 9.83 -3.72
N LEU A 53 7.21 8.69 -3.88
CA LEU A 53 7.66 7.63 -4.75
C LEU A 53 6.56 7.32 -5.77
N PHE A 54 6.72 7.85 -6.98
CA PHE A 54 5.81 7.65 -8.10
C PHE A 54 6.16 6.33 -8.79
N LEU A 55 5.33 5.30 -8.62
CA LEU A 55 5.51 3.99 -9.26
C LEU A 55 4.42 3.75 -10.31
N PRO A 56 4.78 3.38 -11.53
CA PRO A 56 3.81 2.98 -12.54
C PRO A 56 3.23 1.61 -12.22
N TRP A 57 1.93 1.49 -12.42
CA TRP A 57 1.26 0.19 -12.41
C TRP A 57 -0.07 0.27 -13.15
N THR A 58 -0.35 -0.76 -13.92
CA THR A 58 -1.62 -0.98 -14.59
C THR A 58 -1.92 -2.47 -14.56
N PRO A 59 -3.20 -2.88 -14.45
CA PRO A 59 -3.53 -4.30 -14.48
C PRO A 59 -3.13 -4.91 -15.83
N PRO A 60 -2.58 -6.14 -15.85
CA PRO A 60 -2.05 -6.78 -17.07
C PRO A 60 -3.14 -7.18 -18.07
N SER A 61 -4.36 -7.45 -17.63
CA SER A 61 -5.48 -7.89 -18.48
C SER A 61 -6.84 -7.68 -17.78
N LYS A 62 -7.93 -7.88 -18.52
CA LYS A 62 -9.27 -8.05 -17.91
C LYS A 62 -9.28 -9.41 -17.20
N LEU A 63 -9.75 -9.44 -15.95
CA LEU A 63 -9.81 -10.68 -15.16
C LEU A 63 -10.87 -11.63 -15.70
N VAL A 64 -10.49 -12.52 -16.62
CA VAL A 64 -11.39 -13.49 -17.24
C VAL A 64 -11.02 -14.93 -16.85
N THR A 65 -9.74 -15.18 -16.55
CA THR A 65 -9.17 -16.51 -16.29
C THR A 65 -8.38 -16.56 -14.98
N ASN A 66 -8.05 -17.77 -14.51
CA ASN A 66 -7.14 -17.93 -13.37
C ASN A 66 -5.73 -17.42 -13.68
N GLN A 67 -5.24 -17.59 -14.91
CA GLN A 67 -3.96 -17.00 -15.32
C GLN A 67 -3.96 -15.47 -15.21
N ASP A 68 -5.09 -14.80 -15.48
CA ASP A 68 -5.20 -13.34 -15.32
C ASP A 68 -5.08 -12.93 -13.84
N ILE A 69 -5.61 -13.76 -12.92
CA ILE A 69 -5.50 -13.52 -11.47
C ILE A 69 -4.04 -13.70 -11.01
N ASP A 70 -3.33 -14.70 -11.51
CA ASP A 70 -1.92 -14.91 -11.19
C ASP A 70 -1.04 -13.80 -11.75
N ALA A 71 -1.29 -13.36 -12.99
CA ALA A 71 -0.61 -12.21 -13.58
C ALA A 71 -0.90 -10.91 -12.78
N LEU A 72 -2.15 -10.71 -12.37
CA LEU A 72 -2.53 -9.60 -11.49
C LEU A 72 -1.75 -9.66 -10.16
N ARG A 73 -1.78 -10.83 -9.49
CA ARG A 73 -1.06 -11.06 -8.24
C ARG A 73 0.41 -10.73 -8.39
N GLN A 74 1.07 -11.26 -9.42
CA GLN A 74 2.47 -11.01 -9.69
C GLN A 74 2.74 -9.51 -9.90
N SER A 75 1.90 -8.81 -10.66
CA SER A 75 2.07 -7.37 -10.92
C SER A 75 1.96 -6.51 -9.67
N ILE A 76 1.00 -6.79 -8.78
CA ILE A 76 0.82 -6.07 -7.51
C ILE A 76 1.93 -6.43 -6.53
N SER A 77 2.32 -7.70 -6.48
CA SER A 77 3.43 -8.16 -5.65
C SER A 77 4.72 -7.43 -6.01
N THR A 78 5.06 -7.35 -7.30
CA THR A 78 6.23 -6.61 -7.79
C THR A 78 6.16 -5.13 -7.43
N PHE A 79 5.00 -4.49 -7.59
CA PHE A 79 4.79 -3.08 -7.20
C PHE A 79 5.07 -2.84 -5.70
N ILE A 80 4.52 -3.68 -4.83
CA ILE A 80 4.72 -3.58 -3.38
C ILE A 80 6.17 -3.86 -3.00
N GLN A 81 6.75 -4.93 -3.53
CA GLN A 81 8.13 -5.34 -3.26
C GLN A 81 9.13 -4.27 -3.66
N GLN A 82 8.97 -3.66 -4.84
CA GLN A 82 9.84 -2.58 -5.30
C GLN A 82 9.83 -1.40 -4.34
N ALA A 83 8.65 -0.98 -3.87
CA ALA A 83 8.54 0.15 -2.95
C ALA A 83 9.06 -0.20 -1.54
N ILE A 84 8.84 -1.42 -1.04
CA ILE A 84 9.41 -1.89 0.23
C ILE A 84 10.94 -1.93 0.15
N GLN A 85 11.51 -2.49 -0.92
CA GLN A 85 12.96 -2.55 -1.13
C GLN A 85 13.58 -1.16 -1.16
N TYR A 86 12.99 -0.23 -1.93
CA TYR A 86 13.40 1.17 -1.94
C TYR A 86 13.40 1.77 -0.52
N THR A 87 12.32 1.53 0.23
CA THR A 87 12.14 2.08 1.58
C THR A 87 13.21 1.57 2.55
N ILE A 88 13.52 0.28 2.49
CA ILE A 88 14.55 -0.36 3.33
C ILE A 88 15.94 0.18 2.96
N GLN A 89 16.27 0.25 1.68
CA GLN A 89 17.56 0.77 1.20
C GLN A 89 17.77 2.25 1.60
N GLY A 90 16.69 3.04 1.55
CA GLY A 90 16.66 4.41 2.05
C GLY A 90 16.68 4.55 3.57
N LYS A 91 16.71 3.45 4.33
CA LYS A 91 16.65 3.40 5.80
C LYS A 91 15.43 4.11 6.39
N PHE A 92 14.33 4.12 5.65
CA PHE A 92 13.05 4.61 6.13
C PHE A 92 12.35 3.49 6.93
N LYS A 93 11.61 3.90 7.96
CA LYS A 93 10.88 3.06 8.91
C LYS A 93 9.38 2.98 8.63
N SER A 94 8.86 3.75 7.68
CA SER A 94 7.44 3.67 7.31
C SER A 94 7.16 4.02 5.85
N ILE A 95 6.20 3.30 5.26
CA ILE A 95 5.72 3.48 3.89
C ILE A 95 4.19 3.44 3.85
N ALA A 96 3.58 4.29 3.02
CA ALA A 96 2.15 4.28 2.76
C ALA A 96 1.86 3.87 1.30
N PHE A 97 0.93 2.93 1.13
CA PHE A 97 0.44 2.47 -0.16
C PHE A 97 -1.00 2.93 -0.38
N PRO A 98 -1.37 3.39 -1.58
CA PRO A 98 -2.78 3.51 -1.94
C PRO A 98 -3.38 2.10 -2.11
N ALA A 99 -4.69 1.94 -1.92
CA ALA A 99 -5.43 0.74 -2.31
C ALA A 99 -5.47 0.59 -3.84
N ILE A 100 -4.33 0.20 -4.42
CA ILE A 100 -4.10 0.16 -5.86
C ILE A 100 -4.96 -0.92 -6.52
N GLY A 101 -5.60 -0.60 -7.65
CA GLY A 101 -6.48 -1.54 -8.36
C GLY A 101 -7.94 -1.53 -7.89
N CYS A 102 -8.26 -1.02 -6.70
CA CYS A 102 -9.64 -0.83 -6.20
C CYS A 102 -10.40 0.36 -6.85
N GLY A 103 -9.89 0.86 -7.97
CA GLY A 103 -10.48 1.98 -8.71
C GLY A 103 -11.36 1.53 -9.87
N GLY A 104 -11.44 2.35 -10.92
CA GLY A 104 -12.28 2.10 -12.10
C GLY A 104 -11.85 0.94 -13.01
N PHE A 105 -11.03 0.00 -12.54
CA PHE A 105 -10.57 -1.15 -13.31
C PHE A 105 -11.55 -2.34 -13.29
N GLY A 106 -12.61 -2.27 -12.48
CA GLY A 106 -13.62 -3.34 -12.38
C GLY A 106 -13.13 -4.61 -11.68
N ILE A 107 -11.99 -4.53 -11.00
CA ILE A 107 -11.44 -5.62 -10.19
C ILE A 107 -12.07 -5.57 -8.79
N SER A 108 -12.42 -6.72 -8.22
CA SER A 108 -13.02 -6.76 -6.88
C SER A 108 -12.01 -6.29 -5.82
N ALA A 109 -12.49 -5.49 -4.87
CA ALA A 109 -11.68 -5.01 -3.75
C ALA A 109 -11.17 -6.18 -2.89
N ASP A 110 -11.89 -7.30 -2.84
CA ASP A 110 -11.51 -8.49 -2.07
C ASP A 110 -10.24 -9.15 -2.64
N ILE A 111 -10.18 -9.32 -3.97
CA ILE A 111 -9.00 -9.87 -4.66
C ILE A 111 -7.79 -8.96 -4.42
N ILE A 112 -7.96 -7.64 -4.59
CA ILE A 112 -6.89 -6.67 -4.37
C ILE A 112 -6.41 -6.67 -2.92
N ALA A 113 -7.33 -6.58 -1.95
CA ALA A 113 -6.99 -6.57 -0.52
C ALA A 113 -6.24 -7.84 -0.13
N THR A 114 -6.71 -9.00 -0.61
CA THR A 114 -6.05 -10.28 -0.42
C THR A 114 -4.62 -10.25 -0.94
N ILE A 115 -4.43 -9.88 -2.21
CA ILE A 115 -3.10 -9.83 -2.82
C ILE A 115 -2.19 -8.86 -2.06
N MET A 116 -2.60 -7.61 -1.87
CA MET A 116 -1.76 -6.58 -1.26
C MET A 116 -1.31 -6.95 0.16
N ILE A 117 -2.23 -7.45 0.99
CA ILE A 117 -1.93 -7.79 2.37
C ILE A 117 -1.08 -9.06 2.43
N ASP A 118 -1.38 -10.08 1.64
CA ASP A 118 -0.63 -11.33 1.66
C ASP A 118 0.80 -11.12 1.13
N THR A 119 1.01 -10.30 0.09
CA THR A 119 2.37 -9.89 -0.35
C THR A 119 3.16 -9.25 0.79
N VAL A 120 2.56 -8.32 1.55
CA VAL A 120 3.26 -7.64 2.66
C VAL A 120 3.63 -8.63 3.75
N ARG A 121 2.72 -9.55 4.11
CA ARG A 121 3.01 -10.61 5.09
C ARG A 121 4.15 -11.49 4.62
N GLU A 122 4.13 -11.92 3.36
CA GLU A 122 5.21 -12.70 2.77
C GLU A 122 6.56 -11.98 2.85
N GLN A 123 6.61 -10.65 2.65
CA GLN A 123 7.84 -9.88 2.81
C GLN A 123 8.38 -9.91 4.23
N PHE A 124 7.52 -9.78 5.23
CA PHE A 124 7.91 -9.85 6.64
C PHE A 124 8.30 -11.27 7.08
N ILE A 125 7.62 -12.30 6.56
CA ILE A 125 7.96 -13.70 6.81
C ILE A 125 9.33 -14.03 6.20
N ALA A 126 9.56 -13.61 4.95
CA ALA A 126 10.81 -13.82 4.24
C ALA A 126 11.98 -13.06 4.89
N ASN A 127 11.71 -11.93 5.54
CA ASN A 127 12.72 -11.08 6.17
C ASN A 127 12.27 -10.61 7.57
N PRO A 128 12.37 -11.47 8.60
CA PRO A 128 11.86 -11.18 9.95
C PRO A 128 12.53 -9.99 10.66
N THR A 129 13.67 -9.53 10.15
CA THR A 129 14.42 -8.37 10.67
C THR A 129 13.88 -7.04 10.15
N ILE A 130 13.00 -7.03 9.14
CA ILE A 130 12.39 -5.80 8.63
C ILE A 130 11.53 -5.18 9.73
N GLN A 131 11.95 -4.02 10.21
CA GLN A 131 11.17 -3.16 11.10
C GLN A 131 10.58 -2.01 10.30
N LEU A 132 9.56 -2.32 9.48
CA LEU A 132 8.91 -1.36 8.60
C LEU A 132 7.41 -1.27 8.95
N MET A 133 6.90 -0.06 9.14
CA MET A 133 5.47 0.18 9.27
C MET A 133 4.85 0.38 7.90
N ILE A 134 3.90 -0.47 7.55
CA ILE A 134 3.12 -0.39 6.30
C ILE A 134 1.80 0.27 6.63
N THR A 135 1.36 1.22 5.79
CA THR A 135 0.00 1.77 5.90
C THR A 135 -0.71 1.69 4.57
N PHE A 136 -1.90 1.10 4.55
CA PHE A 136 -2.79 1.17 3.40
C PHE A 136 -3.73 2.37 3.55
N VAL A 137 -3.74 3.25 2.56
CA VAL A 137 -4.65 4.40 2.50
C VAL A 137 -5.77 4.10 1.51
N VAL A 138 -6.99 4.09 2.04
CA VAL A 138 -8.20 3.67 1.32
C VAL A 138 -9.18 4.84 1.26
N GLN A 139 -9.79 5.06 0.10
CA GLN A 139 -10.73 6.16 -0.09
C GLN A 139 -12.20 5.78 0.06
N GLN A 140 -12.57 4.56 -0.32
CA GLN A 140 -13.98 4.20 -0.33
C GLN A 140 -14.26 3.38 0.92
N SER A 141 -15.31 3.72 1.67
CA SER A 141 -15.66 3.04 2.93
C SER A 141 -15.86 1.54 2.73
N ASN A 142 -16.56 1.15 1.67
CA ASN A 142 -16.74 -0.26 1.28
C ASN A 142 -15.40 -0.97 1.01
N VAL A 143 -14.42 -0.30 0.37
CA VAL A 143 -13.08 -0.87 0.16
C VAL A 143 -12.32 -0.96 1.48
N PHE A 144 -12.48 0.03 2.36
CA PHE A 144 -11.85 0.01 3.69
C PHE A 144 -12.36 -1.16 4.51
N ASP A 145 -13.67 -1.43 4.51
CA ASP A 145 -14.26 -2.55 5.23
C ASP A 145 -13.70 -3.89 4.75
N VAL A 146 -13.47 -4.04 3.45
CA VAL A 146 -12.83 -5.24 2.87
C VAL A 146 -11.39 -5.39 3.34
N PHE A 147 -10.57 -4.34 3.28
CA PHE A 147 -9.20 -4.37 3.81
C PHE A 147 -9.18 -4.67 5.31
N ASN A 148 -10.07 -4.05 6.07
CA ASN A 148 -10.19 -4.23 7.51
C ASN A 148 -10.59 -5.67 7.87
N ALA A 149 -11.56 -6.23 7.14
CA ALA A 149 -11.97 -7.62 7.29
C ALA A 149 -10.81 -8.57 6.97
N LYS A 150 -10.04 -8.35 5.90
CA LYS A 150 -8.87 -9.20 5.56
C LYS A 150 -7.73 -9.09 6.59
N LEU A 151 -7.57 -7.94 7.24
CA LEU A 151 -6.62 -7.78 8.35
C LEU A 151 -7.09 -8.52 9.61
N LYS A 152 -8.40 -8.48 9.92
CA LYS A 152 -9.01 -9.10 11.11
C LYS A 152 -9.24 -10.61 11.00
N ASN A 153 -9.68 -11.10 9.84
CA ASN A 153 -10.02 -12.51 9.61
C ASN A 153 -8.78 -13.43 9.65
N THR A 154 -7.59 -12.86 9.75
CA THR A 154 -6.33 -13.56 10.02
C THR A 154 -5.97 -13.61 11.51
N SER A 155 -6.78 -13.03 12.41
CA SER A 155 -6.65 -13.16 13.87
C SER A 155 -7.55 -14.25 14.46
N THR A 156 -8.45 -14.85 13.66
CA THR A 156 -9.36 -15.92 14.09
C THR A 156 -9.43 -17.04 13.05
N ALA A 157 -8.45 -17.94 13.06
CA ALA A 157 -8.63 -19.26 12.48
C ALA A 157 -8.96 -20.25 13.60
N THR A 158 -10.23 -20.32 13.98
CA THR A 158 -10.78 -21.46 14.73
C THR A 158 -11.61 -22.30 13.76
N THR A 159 -11.05 -23.46 13.43
CA THR A 159 -11.67 -24.74 13.06
C THR A 159 -13.09 -24.73 12.48
N THR A 160 -13.21 -25.12 11.21
CA THR A 160 -14.06 -26.26 10.80
C THR A 160 -13.50 -26.89 9.52
N ALA A 161 -13.49 -28.22 9.49
CA ALA A 161 -12.67 -29.06 8.63
C ALA A 161 -13.29 -29.34 7.26
N SER A 162 -12.47 -29.35 6.20
CA SER A 162 -12.21 -30.50 5.34
C SER A 162 -11.26 -30.08 4.20
N ASP A 163 -10.30 -30.95 3.92
CA ASP A 163 -9.32 -30.95 2.83
C ASP A 163 -7.93 -30.36 3.11
N SER A 164 -6.98 -31.24 2.89
CA SER A 164 -5.58 -31.24 3.28
C SER A 164 -4.78 -30.12 2.65
N HIS A 165 -4.33 -29.18 3.46
CA HIS A 165 -3.00 -28.55 3.48
C HIS A 165 -2.89 -27.83 4.84
N SER A 166 -2.44 -28.51 5.89
CA SER A 166 -2.20 -27.87 7.18
C SER A 166 -1.12 -26.80 7.01
N PRO A 167 -1.39 -25.50 7.31
CA PRO A 167 -0.33 -24.52 7.41
C PRO A 167 0.60 -24.94 8.55
N SER A 168 1.92 -24.85 8.36
CA SER A 168 2.88 -25.12 9.42
C SER A 168 2.60 -24.23 10.65
N LEU A 169 2.77 -24.77 11.86
CA LEU A 169 2.60 -24.05 13.13
C LEU A 169 3.39 -22.72 13.24
N SER A 170 4.44 -22.56 12.43
CA SER A 170 5.21 -21.31 12.26
C SER A 170 4.48 -20.21 11.48
N TYR A 171 3.52 -20.56 10.62
CA TYR A 171 2.74 -19.62 9.82
C TYR A 171 1.64 -18.93 10.65
N LEU A 172 1.00 -19.67 11.56
CA LEU A 172 -0.09 -19.18 12.41
C LEU A 172 0.40 -18.31 13.58
N SER A 173 1.58 -18.62 14.13
CA SER A 173 2.18 -17.86 15.25
C SER A 173 2.76 -16.49 14.85
N ASN A 174 2.92 -16.22 13.55
CA ASN A 174 3.40 -14.93 13.03
C ASN A 174 2.27 -13.93 12.72
N GLN A 175 1.00 -14.33 12.83
CA GLN A 175 -0.14 -13.53 12.35
C GLN A 175 -0.44 -12.27 13.19
N GLU A 176 0.05 -12.21 14.43
CA GLU A 176 -0.09 -11.04 15.32
C GLU A 176 1.07 -10.02 15.22
N LYS A 177 2.01 -10.19 14.28
CA LYS A 177 3.32 -9.51 14.34
C LYS A 177 3.66 -8.55 13.20
N PHE A 178 2.71 -8.27 12.29
CA PHE A 178 2.97 -7.41 11.15
C PHE A 178 2.54 -5.96 11.45
N ASN A 179 3.47 -5.01 11.31
CA ASN A 179 3.22 -3.58 11.51
C ASN A 179 2.42 -2.99 10.34
N ILE A 180 1.17 -3.44 10.15
CA ILE A 180 0.27 -3.02 9.07
C ILE A 180 -0.87 -2.17 9.66
N ASN A 181 -0.95 -0.93 9.23
CA ASN A 181 -2.01 0.03 9.55
C ASN A 181 -2.95 0.24 8.37
N LEU A 182 -4.19 0.64 8.66
CA LEU A 182 -5.20 0.94 7.66
C LEU A 182 -5.85 2.29 7.96
N VAL A 183 -5.95 3.16 6.96
CA VAL A 183 -6.55 4.51 7.09
C VAL A 183 -7.59 4.73 6.00
N THR A 184 -8.75 5.30 6.38
CA THR A 184 -9.83 5.67 5.44
C THR A 184 -9.91 7.17 5.19
N CYS A 185 -10.24 7.59 3.96
CA CYS A 185 -10.48 8.99 3.59
C CYS A 185 -11.85 9.23 2.95
N ASN A 186 -12.45 10.42 3.14
CA ASN A 186 -13.87 10.64 2.82
C ASN A 186 -14.08 11.44 1.52
N SER A 187 -12.99 11.94 0.90
CA SER A 187 -13.01 12.68 -0.36
C SER A 187 -11.64 12.64 -1.04
N ASN A 188 -11.57 13.01 -2.32
CA ASN A 188 -10.28 13.13 -3.06
C ASN A 188 -9.32 14.14 -2.42
N ILE A 189 -9.85 15.23 -1.86
CA ILE A 189 -9.08 16.22 -1.10
C ILE A 189 -8.60 15.59 0.21
N ASP A 190 -9.42 14.75 0.83
CA ASP A 190 -9.03 13.98 2.00
C ASP A 190 -8.08 12.83 1.70
N ILE A 191 -7.94 12.34 0.47
CA ILE A 191 -6.88 11.38 0.14
C ILE A 191 -5.54 12.06 0.33
N ALA A 192 -5.33 13.24 -0.24
CA ALA A 192 -4.12 14.01 0.02
C ALA A 192 -4.04 14.41 1.49
N LYS A 193 -5.09 15.01 2.06
CA LYS A 193 -5.08 15.43 3.47
C LYS A 193 -4.98 14.29 4.47
N LYS A 194 -5.38 13.06 4.17
CA LYS A 194 -5.24 11.89 5.05
C LYS A 194 -4.06 11.00 4.68
N LEU A 195 -3.55 10.97 3.45
CA LEU A 195 -2.14 10.62 3.20
C LEU A 195 -1.23 11.54 4.05
N LEU A 196 -1.63 12.82 4.20
CA LEU A 196 -1.01 13.82 5.06
C LEU A 196 -1.40 13.73 6.56
N ALA A 197 -2.61 13.28 6.93
CA ALA A 197 -3.12 13.22 8.32
C ALA A 197 -3.00 11.84 8.98
N THR A 198 -2.64 10.79 8.22
CA THR A 198 -2.04 9.54 8.75
C THR A 198 -0.81 9.84 9.65
N MET A 199 -0.37 11.10 9.68
CA MET A 199 0.81 11.63 10.36
C MET A 199 0.50 12.29 11.71
N GLU A 200 -0.76 12.57 12.05
CA GLU A 200 -1.12 13.14 13.38
C GLU A 200 -1.32 12.06 14.45
N ASN A 201 -1.80 10.87 14.11
CA ASN A 201 -2.13 9.83 15.10
C ASN A 201 -0.95 8.93 15.55
N ILE A 202 0.22 9.01 14.90
CA ILE A 202 1.37 8.15 15.25
C ILE A 202 2.38 8.88 16.16
N LEU A 203 2.33 10.21 16.24
CA LEU A 203 3.12 10.98 17.21
C LEU A 203 2.48 11.02 18.61
N THR A 204 1.18 10.75 18.73
CA THR A 204 0.48 10.65 20.02
C THR A 204 0.47 9.24 20.62
N SER A 205 0.58 8.18 19.80
CA SER A 205 0.61 6.79 20.29
C SER A 205 2.02 6.26 20.64
N SER A 206 3.07 7.08 20.46
CA SER A 206 4.47 6.69 20.72
C SER A 206 5.11 7.41 21.92
N PHE A 207 4.35 8.24 22.66
CA PHE A 207 4.79 8.92 23.90
C PHE A 207 3.69 8.93 24.97
N SER A 208 3.04 7.79 25.18
CA SER A 208 2.21 7.55 26.37
C SER A 208 2.35 6.10 26.84
N SER A 209 3.55 5.77 27.31
CA SER A 209 3.87 5.05 28.55
C SER A 209 5.38 4.87 28.64
#